data_AF-A0A946GDJ6-F1
#
_entry.id   AF-A0A946GDJ6-F1
#
_cell.length_a   1.000
_cell.length_b   1.000
_cell.length_c   1.000
_cell.angle_alpha   90.00
_cell.angle_beta   90.00
_cell.angle_gamma   90.00
#
_symmetry.space_group_name_H-M   'P 1'
#
loop_
_entity.id
_entity.type
_entity.pdbx_description
1 polymer ?
#
loop_
_entity_poly.entity_id
_entity_poly.type
_entity_poly.pdbx_seq_one_letter_code
_entity_poly.pdbx_strand_id
1 'polypeptide(L)'
;MSLMHKIRWYHAVLAVTTLLAYFTGDFGFIHDWLGYGVGVIIVLRLGWAVFNPRQLGLNRFYPVFDGIEWTNAITHPAISKTLILAVAVSVILATVTGLLTLIDGGEIFDDFHEGVSSVVIWAVVMHGGYLYLIKRPLARFMLYRDNPTVKDR
;
A
#
# COMPACT_ATOMS: atom_id res chain seq x y z
N MET A 1 12.13 3.77 19.81
CA MET A 1 10.87 3.31 19.17
C MET A 1 11.01 1.85 18.77
N SER A 2 9.99 1.03 19.09
CA SER A 2 9.88 -0.37 18.63
C SER A 2 9.91 -0.46 17.11
N LEU A 3 10.47 -1.54 16.56
CA LEU A 3 10.54 -1.77 15.11
C LEU A 3 9.14 -1.88 14.48
N MET A 4 8.15 -2.39 15.21
CA MET A 4 6.75 -2.40 14.74
C MET A 4 6.16 -0.99 14.63
N HIS A 5 6.51 -0.11 15.56
CA HIS A 5 6.11 1.30 15.54
C HIS A 5 6.68 2.02 14.32
N LYS A 6 7.95 1.75 13.97
CA LYS A 6 8.58 2.29 12.75
C LYS A 6 7.84 1.83 11.49
N ILE A 7 7.54 0.53 11.36
CA ILE A 7 6.83 -0.01 10.19
C ILE A 7 5.44 0.61 10.04
N ARG A 8 4.71 0.78 11.14
CA ARG A 8 3.39 1.43 11.15
C ARG A 8 3.48 2.88 10.67
N TRP A 9 4.45 3.63 11.17
CA TRP A 9 4.71 5.00 10.73
C TRP A 9 5.04 5.07 9.24
N TYR A 10 5.94 4.21 8.75
CA TYR A 10 6.27 4.15 7.32
C TYR A 10 5.03 3.88 6.46
N HIS A 11 4.17 2.95 6.88
CA HIS A 11 2.94 2.65 6.15
C HIS A 11 1.94 3.82 6.20
N ALA A 12 1.77 4.47 7.36
CA ALA A 12 0.88 5.61 7.50
C ALA A 12 1.33 6.80 6.65
N VAL A 13 2.64 7.12 6.67
CA VAL A 13 3.22 8.17 5.83
C VAL A 13 3.05 7.83 4.36
N LEU A 14 3.32 6.59 3.95
CA LEU A 14 3.10 6.14 2.56
C LEU A 14 1.63 6.32 2.17
N ALA A 15 0.70 5.84 2.99
CA ALA A 15 -0.73 5.93 2.69
C ALA A 15 -1.22 7.38 2.56
N VAL A 16 -0.83 8.25 3.51
CA VAL A 16 -1.20 9.67 3.47
C VAL A 16 -0.59 10.37 2.27
N THR A 17 0.70 10.15 2.00
CA THR A 17 1.39 10.81 0.88
C THR A 17 0.82 10.35 -0.47
N THR A 18 0.51 9.06 -0.63
CA THR A 18 -0.15 8.53 -1.84
C THR A 18 -1.54 9.13 -2.04
N LEU A 19 -2.33 9.29 -0.97
CA LEU A 19 -3.64 9.94 -1.07
C LEU A 19 -3.52 11.42 -1.44
N LEU A 20 -2.57 12.13 -0.81
CA LEU A 20 -2.32 13.53 -1.15
C LEU A 20 -1.88 13.67 -2.61
N ALA A 21 -0.95 12.83 -3.07
CA ALA A 21 -0.48 12.84 -4.45
C ALA A 21 -1.65 12.70 -5.45
N TYR A 22 -2.59 11.79 -5.17
CA TYR A 22 -3.79 11.63 -5.98
C TYR A 22 -4.69 12.88 -5.98
N PHE A 23 -5.01 13.41 -4.80
CA PHE A 23 -5.88 14.60 -4.70
C PHE A 23 -5.24 15.86 -5.28
N THR A 24 -3.91 15.90 -5.35
CA THR A 24 -3.18 17.03 -5.92
C THR A 24 -2.88 16.86 -7.41
N GLY A 25 -3.43 15.85 -8.10
CA GLY A 25 -3.15 15.59 -9.52
C GLY A 25 -3.26 16.83 -10.43
N ASP A 26 -4.25 17.69 -10.18
CA ASP A 26 -4.44 18.94 -10.93
C ASP A 26 -3.42 20.04 -10.58
N PHE A 27 -2.65 19.87 -9.51
CA PHE A 27 -1.65 20.80 -9.00
C PHE A 27 -0.24 20.30 -9.32
N GLY A 28 0.11 20.27 -10.62
CA GLY A 28 1.33 19.65 -11.16
C GLY A 28 2.57 19.72 -10.26
N PHE A 29 3.00 20.93 -9.84
CA PHE A 29 4.17 21.05 -8.95
C PHE A 29 4.03 20.29 -7.62
N ILE A 30 2.88 20.37 -6.95
CA ILE A 30 2.66 19.69 -5.67
C ILE A 30 2.55 18.17 -5.90
N HIS A 31 1.85 17.76 -6.97
CA HIS A 31 1.73 16.37 -7.37
C HIS A 31 3.10 15.72 -7.58
N ASP A 32 3.98 16.37 -8.36
CA ASP A 32 5.30 15.84 -8.69
C ASP A 32 6.15 15.60 -7.44
N TRP A 33 6.21 16.60 -6.53
CA TRP A 33 6.94 16.47 -5.27
C TRP A 33 6.40 15.36 -4.37
N LEU A 34 5.07 15.23 -4.28
CA LEU A 34 4.45 14.15 -3.51
C LEU A 34 4.71 12.79 -4.16
N GLY A 35 4.65 12.71 -5.48
CA GLY A 35 4.99 11.51 -6.26
C GLY A 35 6.43 11.06 -6.04
N TYR A 36 7.40 11.98 -6.07
CA TYR A 36 8.79 11.67 -5.73
C TYR A 36 8.93 11.20 -4.27
N GLY A 37 8.20 11.83 -3.35
CA GLY A 37 8.12 11.40 -1.96
C GLY A 37 7.64 9.94 -1.82
N VAL A 38 6.55 9.59 -2.52
CA VAL A 38 6.03 8.21 -2.61
C VAL A 38 7.09 7.26 -3.14
N GLY A 39 7.77 7.63 -4.24
CA GLY A 39 8.83 6.81 -4.84
C GLY A 39 9.98 6.52 -3.89
N VAL A 40 10.50 7.54 -3.19
CA VAL A 40 11.56 7.38 -2.19
C VAL A 40 11.12 6.45 -1.06
N ILE A 41 9.90 6.63 -0.53
CA ILE A 41 9.37 5.78 0.55
C ILE A 41 9.25 4.32 0.10
N ILE A 42 8.81 4.08 -1.14
CA ILE A 42 8.70 2.73 -1.71
C ILE A 42 10.07 2.08 -1.83
N VAL A 43 11.07 2.78 -2.38
CA VAL A 43 12.44 2.25 -2.50
C VAL A 43 13.02 1.88 -1.14
N LEU A 44 12.87 2.76 -0.15
CA LEU A 44 13.31 2.48 1.22
C LEU A 44 12.59 1.26 1.81
N ARG A 45 11.29 1.13 1.55
CA ARG A 45 10.47 0.02 2.05
C ARG A 45 10.84 -1.31 1.40
N LEU A 46 11.07 -1.31 0.09
CA LEU A 46 11.52 -2.49 -0.66
C LEU A 46 12.94 -2.89 -0.25
N GLY A 47 13.85 -1.92 -0.10
CA GLY A 47 15.18 -2.17 0.43
C GLY A 47 15.14 -2.86 1.79
N TRP A 48 14.33 -2.34 2.72
CA TRP A 48 14.16 -2.98 4.03
C TRP A 48 13.60 -4.41 3.94
N ALA A 49 12.66 -4.66 3.02
CA ALA A 49 12.11 -5.99 2.79
C ALA A 49 13.14 -6.99 2.25
N VAL A 50 14.09 -6.53 1.43
CA VAL A 50 15.17 -7.35 0.87
C VAL A 50 16.26 -7.65 1.90
N PHE A 51 16.67 -6.67 2.71
CA PHE A 51 17.80 -6.82 3.64
C PHE A 51 17.45 -7.44 5.00
N ASN A 52 16.17 -7.50 5.40
CA ASN A 52 15.77 -8.01 6.72
C ASN A 52 14.85 -9.27 6.63
N PRO A 53 15.42 -10.48 6.47
CA PRO A 53 14.68 -11.69 6.10
C PRO A 53 13.71 -12.24 7.15
N ARG A 54 13.78 -11.79 8.42
CA ARG A 54 13.01 -12.43 9.52
C ARG A 54 11.60 -11.88 9.75
N GLN A 55 11.26 -10.68 9.30
CA GLN A 55 9.97 -10.04 9.64
C GLN A 55 9.19 -9.46 8.45
N LEU A 56 9.84 -9.26 7.30
CA LEU A 56 9.26 -8.63 6.10
C LEU A 56 9.45 -9.48 4.84
N GLY A 57 9.78 -10.76 5.00
CA GLY A 57 10.08 -11.66 3.89
C GLY A 57 8.97 -11.64 2.84
N LEU A 58 9.36 -11.38 1.59
CA LEU A 58 8.49 -11.33 0.41
C LEU A 58 7.62 -12.61 0.30
N ASN A 59 8.16 -13.74 0.76
CA ASN A 59 7.49 -15.04 0.83
C ASN A 59 6.18 -15.04 1.63
N ARG A 60 5.97 -14.10 2.57
CA ARG A 60 4.71 -13.99 3.32
C ARG A 60 3.60 -13.30 2.52
N PHE A 61 3.96 -12.54 1.49
CA PHE A 61 3.03 -11.76 0.66
C PHE A 61 2.42 -12.57 -0.49
N TYR A 62 2.92 -13.79 -0.77
CA TYR A 62 2.34 -14.63 -1.80
C TYR A 62 0.96 -15.15 -1.37
N PRO A 63 -0.11 -14.89 -2.14
CA PRO A 63 -1.43 -15.44 -1.87
C PRO A 63 -1.41 -16.95 -2.15
N VAL A 64 -1.86 -17.74 -1.17
CA VAL A 64 -2.09 -19.17 -1.33
C VAL A 64 -3.60 -19.35 -1.35
N PHE A 65 -4.12 -19.81 -2.49
CA PHE A 65 -5.56 -19.95 -2.75
C PHE A 65 -6.11 -21.33 -2.36
N ASP A 66 -5.30 -22.12 -1.65
CA ASP A 66 -5.69 -23.46 -1.19
C ASP A 66 -6.80 -23.37 -0.13
N GLY A 67 -7.80 -24.25 -0.22
CA GLY A 67 -8.93 -24.31 0.72
C GLY A 67 -9.98 -23.19 0.60
N ILE A 68 -10.05 -22.47 -0.53
CA ILE A 68 -11.10 -21.46 -0.73
C ILE A 68 -12.44 -22.12 -1.05
N GLU A 69 -13.36 -22.03 -0.10
CA GLU A 69 -14.78 -22.34 -0.28
C GLU A 69 -15.61 -21.07 -0.37
N TRP A 70 -16.76 -21.13 -1.06
CA TRP A 70 -17.69 -19.99 -1.22
C TRP A 70 -18.17 -19.40 0.13
N THR A 71 -18.25 -20.23 1.17
CA THR A 71 -18.67 -19.85 2.52
C THR A 71 -17.64 -19.00 3.26
N ASN A 72 -16.35 -19.14 2.92
CA ASN A 72 -15.22 -18.53 3.64
C ASN A 72 -14.35 -17.62 2.76
N ALA A 73 -14.71 -17.45 1.49
CA ALA A 73 -13.92 -16.70 0.53
C ALA A 73 -13.51 -15.31 1.07
N ILE A 74 -14.47 -14.54 1.60
CA ILE A 74 -14.25 -13.15 2.03
C ILE A 74 -13.35 -13.05 3.28
N THR A 75 -13.37 -14.05 4.17
CA THR A 75 -12.55 -14.06 5.39
C THR A 75 -11.18 -14.70 5.19
N HIS A 76 -10.98 -15.32 4.02
CA HIS A 76 -9.78 -16.08 3.67
C HIS A 76 -8.53 -15.18 3.64
N PRO A 77 -7.39 -15.62 4.20
CA PRO A 77 -6.14 -14.85 4.22
C PRO A 77 -5.63 -14.49 2.82
N ALA A 78 -5.97 -15.28 1.79
CA ALA A 78 -5.58 -15.02 0.40
C ALA A 78 -6.07 -13.66 -0.09
N ILE A 79 -7.31 -13.26 0.22
CA ILE A 79 -7.88 -12.00 -0.26
C ILE A 79 -7.09 -10.80 0.26
N SER A 80 -6.79 -10.79 1.56
CA SER A 80 -5.98 -9.71 2.14
C SER A 80 -4.60 -9.63 1.51
N LYS A 81 -3.97 -10.77 1.20
CA LYS A 81 -2.65 -10.81 0.55
C LYS A 81 -2.73 -10.32 -0.90
N THR A 82 -3.76 -10.73 -1.63
CA THR A 82 -4.02 -10.26 -3.00
C THR A 82 -4.28 -8.77 -3.04
N LEU A 83 -5.08 -8.22 -2.10
CA LEU A 83 -5.32 -6.78 -2.01
C LEU A 83 -4.03 -6.00 -1.74
N ILE A 84 -3.20 -6.47 -0.80
CA ILE A 84 -1.90 -5.84 -0.51
C ILE A 84 -0.98 -5.90 -1.73
N LEU A 85 -0.94 -7.04 -2.42
CA LEU A 85 -0.14 -7.20 -3.65
C LEU A 85 -0.63 -6.27 -4.75
N ALA A 86 -1.95 -6.17 -4.96
CA ALA A 86 -2.55 -5.28 -5.94
C ALA A 86 -2.22 -3.81 -5.65
N VAL A 87 -2.32 -3.38 -4.38
CA VAL A 87 -1.89 -2.02 -3.97
C VAL A 87 -0.40 -1.81 -4.22
N ALA A 88 0.45 -2.77 -3.83
CA ALA A 88 1.88 -2.65 -4.00
C ALA A 88 2.27 -2.52 -5.49
N VAL A 89 1.74 -3.40 -6.34
CA VAL A 89 2.03 -3.39 -7.79
C VAL A 89 1.50 -2.12 -8.45
N SER A 90 0.26 -1.72 -8.16
CA SER A 90 -0.35 -0.52 -8.76
C SER A 90 0.39 0.75 -8.35
N VAL A 91 0.77 0.92 -7.08
CA VAL A 91 1.50 2.11 -6.63
C VAL A 91 2.92 2.15 -7.23
N ILE A 92 3.59 1.00 -7.33
CA ILE A 92 4.90 0.92 -8.03
C ILE A 92 4.73 1.31 -9.49
N LEU A 93 3.71 0.79 -10.17
CA LEU A 93 3.43 1.09 -11.56
C LEU A 93 3.10 2.59 -11.77
N ALA A 94 2.28 3.18 -10.89
CA ALA A 94 2.00 4.62 -10.92
C ALA A 94 3.28 5.45 -10.75
N THR A 95 4.16 5.05 -9.83
CA THR A 95 5.44 5.73 -9.61
C THR A 95 6.35 5.65 -10.84
N VAL A 96 6.46 4.46 -11.44
CA VAL A 96 7.27 4.24 -12.64
C VAL A 96 6.74 5.05 -13.81
N THR A 97 5.43 5.00 -14.05
CA THR A 97 4.78 5.72 -15.15
C THR A 97 4.91 7.24 -15.01
N GLY A 98 4.71 7.80 -13.81
CA GLY A 98 4.93 9.22 -13.58
C GLY A 98 6.38 9.66 -13.81
N LEU A 99 7.35 8.80 -13.45
CA LEU A 99 8.76 9.07 -13.76
C LEU A 99 9.05 8.98 -15.27
N LEU A 100 8.41 8.06 -15.99
CA LEU A 100 8.55 7.96 -17.45
C LEU A 100 7.95 9.16 -18.16
N THR A 101 6.79 9.66 -17.72
CA THR A 101 6.19 10.90 -18.24
C THR A 101 7.15 12.08 -18.10
N LEU A 102 7.90 12.18 -16.99
CA LEU A 102 8.91 13.22 -16.81
C LEU A 102 10.06 13.13 -17.83
N ILE A 103 10.49 11.91 -18.18
CA ILE A 103 11.66 11.68 -19.03
C ILE A 103 11.31 11.83 -20.51
N ASP A 104 10.22 11.20 -20.94
CA ASP A 104 9.84 11.11 -22.36
C ASP A 104 8.77 12.14 -22.76
N GLY A 105 7.97 12.65 -21.81
CA GLY A 105 6.96 13.69 -22.07
C GLY A 105 5.81 13.27 -23.00
N GLY A 106 5.60 11.96 -23.20
CA GLY A 106 4.63 11.45 -24.17
C GLY A 106 3.21 11.32 -23.61
N GLU A 107 2.20 11.71 -24.40
CA GLU A 107 0.76 11.59 -24.07
C GLU A 107 0.36 10.17 -23.65
N ILE A 108 0.97 9.14 -24.26
CA ILE A 108 0.72 7.73 -23.91
C ILE A 108 1.07 7.43 -22.44
N PHE A 109 2.17 7.99 -21.93
CA PHE A 109 2.57 7.77 -20.53
C PHE A 109 1.69 8.54 -19.56
N ASP A 110 1.20 9.71 -19.96
CA ASP A 110 0.28 10.53 -19.18
C ASP A 110 -1.09 9.84 -19.04
N ASP A 111 -1.69 9.44 -20.15
CA ASP A 111 -2.96 8.67 -20.17
C ASP A 111 -2.85 7.38 -19.35
N PHE A 112 -1.72 6.67 -19.50
CA PHE A 112 -1.49 5.44 -18.76
C PHE A 112 -1.25 5.73 -17.26
N HIS A 113 -0.55 6.80 -16.90
CA HIS A 113 -0.36 7.22 -15.53
C HIS A 113 -1.69 7.56 -14.84
N GLU A 114 -2.57 8.29 -15.52
CA GLU A 114 -3.93 8.60 -15.03
C GLU A 114 -4.75 7.32 -14.82
N GLY A 115 -4.75 6.42 -15.80
CA GLY A 115 -5.44 5.13 -15.72
C GLY A 115 -4.94 4.26 -14.56
N VAL A 116 -3.62 4.16 -14.38
CA VAL A 116 -3.02 3.41 -13.29
C VAL A 116 -3.31 4.07 -11.93
N SER A 117 -3.27 5.40 -11.84
CA SER A 117 -3.58 6.14 -10.61
C SER A 117 -5.03 5.93 -10.17
N SER A 118 -5.97 5.82 -11.11
CA SER A 118 -7.35 5.45 -10.82
C SER A 118 -7.44 4.04 -10.19
N VAL A 119 -6.70 3.06 -10.73
CA VAL A 119 -6.63 1.71 -10.16
C VAL A 119 -6.03 1.70 -8.76
N VAL A 120 -4.99 2.52 -8.51
CA VAL A 120 -4.38 2.67 -7.18
C VAL A 120 -5.43 3.06 -6.15
N ILE A 121 -6.26 4.08 -6.43
CA ILE A 121 -7.27 4.54 -5.48
C ILE A 121 -8.30 3.47 -5.18
N TRP A 122 -8.82 2.79 -6.20
CA TRP A 122 -9.76 1.68 -5.98
C TRP A 122 -9.13 0.56 -5.15
N ALA A 123 -7.88 0.19 -5.42
CA ALA A 123 -7.16 -0.81 -4.65
C ALA A 123 -6.96 -0.38 -3.19
N VAL A 124 -6.60 0.88 -2.94
CA VAL A 124 -6.42 1.45 -1.60
C VAL A 124 -7.74 1.50 -0.83
N VAL A 125 -8.81 1.96 -1.47
CA VAL A 125 -10.16 1.99 -0.87
C VAL A 125 -10.64 0.59 -0.54
N MET A 126 -10.49 -0.37 -1.45
CA MET A 126 -10.83 -1.78 -1.18
C MET A 126 -9.98 -2.36 -0.06
N HIS A 127 -8.68 -2.09 -0.04
CA HIS A 127 -7.78 -2.55 1.02
C HIS A 127 -8.19 -1.99 2.40
N GLY A 128 -8.39 -0.68 2.50
CA GLY A 128 -8.83 -0.02 3.74
C GLY A 128 -10.24 -0.45 4.17
N GLY A 129 -11.16 -0.52 3.22
CA GLY A 129 -12.54 -0.98 3.43
C GLY A 129 -12.62 -2.43 3.90
N TYR A 130 -11.85 -3.33 3.30
CA TYR A 130 -11.74 -4.72 3.72
C TYR A 130 -11.26 -4.85 5.17
N LEU A 131 -10.25 -4.07 5.55
CA LEU A 131 -9.76 -4.04 6.93
C LEU A 131 -10.80 -3.47 7.90
N TYR A 132 -11.51 -2.42 7.51
CA TYR A 132 -12.53 -1.78 8.34
C TYR A 132 -13.80 -2.63 8.52
N LEU A 133 -14.23 -3.34 7.47
CA LEU A 133 -15.46 -4.12 7.50
C LEU A 133 -15.26 -5.52 8.08
N ILE A 134 -14.13 -6.18 7.78
CA ILE A 134 -13.95 -7.62 8.03
C ILE A 134 -12.86 -7.87 9.07
N LYS A 135 -11.70 -7.22 8.93
CA LYS A 135 -10.54 -7.42 9.83
C LYS A 135 -10.37 -6.24 10.80
N ARG A 136 -11.47 -5.78 11.41
CA ARG A 136 -11.52 -4.70 12.42
C ARG A 136 -10.42 -4.74 13.49
N PRO A 137 -10.06 -5.90 14.09
CA PRO A 137 -8.98 -5.94 15.08
C PRO A 137 -7.60 -5.61 14.47
N LEU A 138 -7.36 -5.94 13.20
CA LEU A 138 -6.11 -5.62 12.49
C LEU A 138 -6.03 -4.13 12.13
N ALA A 139 -7.16 -3.53 11.71
CA ALA A 139 -7.26 -2.09 11.50
C ALA A 139 -6.98 -1.31 12.80
N ARG A 140 -7.55 -1.77 13.93
CA ARG A 140 -7.26 -1.22 15.26
C ARG A 140 -5.81 -1.42 15.70
N PHE A 141 -5.16 -2.52 15.33
CA PHE A 141 -3.74 -2.73 15.60
C PHE A 141 -2.86 -1.73 14.82
N MET A 142 -3.20 -1.44 13.57
CA MET A 142 -2.51 -0.42 12.77
C MET A 142 -2.74 1.00 13.30
N LEU A 143 -3.95 1.35 13.74
CA LEU A 143 -4.30 2.71 14.18
C LEU A 143 -4.04 2.99 15.68
N TYR A 144 -4.26 2.05 16.60
CA TYR A 144 -4.50 2.40 18.01
C TYR A 144 -3.62 1.74 19.10
N ARG A 145 -2.81 0.68 18.88
CA ARG A 145 -2.10 0.06 20.03
C ARG A 145 -0.82 -0.73 19.74
N ASP A 146 0.27 -0.30 20.38
CA ASP A 146 1.36 -1.15 20.85
C ASP A 146 0.90 -1.76 22.20
N ASN A 147 0.96 -3.10 22.34
CA ASN A 147 0.72 -3.95 23.53
C ASN A 147 -0.61 -4.74 23.61
N PRO A 148 -0.59 -6.05 23.27
CA PRO A 148 -1.68 -6.98 23.52
C PRO A 148 -1.77 -7.53 24.97
N THR A 149 -0.94 -7.05 25.92
CA THR A 149 -0.85 -7.65 27.27
C THR A 149 -1.68 -6.98 28.36
N VAL A 150 -2.30 -5.82 28.10
CA VAL A 150 -3.25 -5.24 29.07
C VAL A 150 -4.64 -5.75 28.73
N LYS A 151 -5.00 -6.85 29.38
CA LYS A 151 -6.38 -7.31 29.53
C LYS A 151 -7.05 -6.27 30.42
N ASP A 152 -7.90 -5.43 29.85
CA ASP A 152 -8.66 -4.44 30.61
C ASP A 152 -9.47 -5.21 31.68
N ARG A 153 -9.23 -4.80 32.94
CA ARG A 153 -9.89 -5.32 34.13
C ARG A 153 -11.17 -4.52 34.36
#